data_AF-A0A374TN87-F1
#
_entry.id   AF-A0A374TN87-F1
#
_cell.length_a   1.000
_cell.length_b   1.000
_cell.length_c   1.000
_cell.angle_alpha   90.00
_cell.angle_beta   90.00
_cell.angle_gamma   90.00
#
_symmetry.space_group_name_H-M   'P 1'
#
loop_
_entity.id
_entity.type
_entity.pdbx_description
1 polymer ?
#
loop_
_entity_poly.entity_id
_entity_poly.type
_entity_poly.pdbx_seq_one_letter_code
_entity_poly.pdbx_strand_id
1 'polypeptide(L)'
;MGLVMLGIAVLSTISILAVEAGADPNLGLVVFYLSSGFFVTFFTATFTQLAPRMHLPAFWAGMGRAANNVCAFTTSGVSLALVTSGNVALIMIGALVLLVAACAAFVAAGLFRLPQTEQEREHQQLAEEALAVPSIEEQRQAFITDHGLTPREVDVLIAVTQDERPLKQIAEELGISMRMVQRHLSSIYQKTDTQTRAGLTKAFPSA
;
A
#
# COMPACT_ATOMS: atom_id res chain seq x y z
N MET A 1 0.48 19.19 4.74
CA MET A 1 1.92 19.56 4.66
C MET A 1 2.42 19.64 3.21
N GLY A 2 2.18 18.62 2.38
CA GLY A 2 2.65 18.60 0.98
C GLY A 2 2.28 19.82 0.13
N LEU A 3 0.99 20.17 0.08
CA LEU A 3 0.50 21.32 -0.70
C LEU A 3 1.05 22.67 -0.23
N VAL A 4 1.11 22.89 1.08
CA VAL A 4 1.68 24.10 1.67
C VAL A 4 3.16 24.21 1.28
N MET A 5 3.90 23.11 1.37
CA MET A 5 5.32 23.06 1.03
C MET A 5 5.57 23.32 -0.47
N LEU A 6 4.73 22.76 -1.34
CA LEU A 6 4.80 23.04 -2.77
C LEU A 6 4.53 24.52 -3.06
N GLY A 7 3.49 25.10 -2.45
CA GLY A 7 3.19 26.52 -2.59
C GLY A 7 4.36 27.41 -2.16
N ILE A 8 5.06 27.04 -1.09
CA ILE A 8 6.24 27.75 -0.61
C ILE A 8 7.44 27.57 -1.54
N ALA A 9 7.67 26.36 -2.06
CA ALA A 9 8.74 26.12 -3.03
C ALA A 9 8.52 26.94 -4.31
N VAL A 10 7.29 26.95 -4.83
CA VAL A 10 6.89 27.78 -5.99
C VAL A 10 7.09 29.26 -5.68
N LEU A 11 6.58 29.76 -4.55
CA LEU A 11 6.74 31.16 -4.13
C LEU A 11 8.22 31.55 -4.03
N SER A 12 9.06 30.70 -3.44
CA SER A 12 10.49 30.92 -3.30
C SER A 12 11.19 31.01 -4.66
N THR A 13 10.85 30.13 -5.61
CA THR A 13 11.45 30.16 -6.95
C THR A 13 11.00 31.38 -7.75
N ILE A 14 9.72 31.76 -7.69
CA ILE A 14 9.19 32.97 -8.32
C ILE A 14 9.88 34.22 -7.76
N SER A 15 10.13 34.25 -6.44
CA SER A 15 10.82 35.37 -5.82
C SER A 15 12.25 35.54 -6.33
N ILE A 16 12.98 34.45 -6.57
CA ILE A 16 14.33 34.51 -7.16
C ILE A 16 14.25 35.05 -8.59
N LEU A 17 13.31 34.53 -9.40
CA LEU A 17 13.10 35.01 -10.77
C LEU A 17 12.72 36.50 -10.82
N ALA A 18 11.90 36.96 -9.87
CA ALA A 18 11.50 38.36 -9.77
C ALA A 18 12.70 39.27 -9.47
N VAL A 19 13.60 38.86 -8.56
CA VAL A 19 14.82 39.63 -8.25
C VAL A 19 15.74 39.71 -9.47
N GLU A 20 15.96 38.59 -10.18
CA GLU A 20 16.75 38.59 -11.41
C GLU A 20 16.10 39.43 -12.54
N ALA A 21 14.77 39.58 -12.52
CA ALA A 21 14.02 40.44 -13.44
C ALA A 21 13.99 41.93 -13.00
N GLY A 22 14.67 42.30 -11.91
CA GLY A 22 14.81 43.68 -11.44
C GLY A 22 13.93 44.08 -10.26
N ALA A 23 13.27 43.14 -9.57
CA ALA A 23 12.56 43.42 -8.32
C ALA A 23 13.52 43.69 -7.15
N ASP A 24 13.02 44.31 -6.08
CA ASP A 24 13.81 44.62 -4.89
C ASP A 24 14.42 43.35 -4.25
N PRO A 25 15.77 43.25 -4.16
CA PRO A 25 16.45 42.13 -3.52
C PRO A 25 16.03 41.89 -2.06
N ASN A 26 15.61 42.93 -1.34
CA ASN A 26 15.18 42.79 0.05
C ASN A 26 13.90 41.96 0.18
N LEU A 27 12.97 42.10 -0.77
CA LEU A 27 11.78 41.24 -0.83
C LEU A 27 12.17 39.79 -1.11
N GLY A 28 13.15 39.57 -2.00
CA GLY A 28 13.73 38.27 -2.26
C GLY A 28 14.28 37.59 -1.02
N LEU A 29 15.04 38.33 -0.20
CA LEU A 29 15.60 37.85 1.05
C LEU A 29 14.51 37.47 2.07
N VAL A 30 13.47 38.29 2.20
CA VAL A 30 12.33 37.99 3.10
C VAL A 30 11.67 36.68 2.71
N VAL A 31 11.35 36.49 1.43
CA VAL A 31 10.73 35.25 0.94
C VAL A 31 11.67 34.06 1.10
N PHE A 32 12.96 34.24 0.85
CA PHE A 32 13.98 33.19 1.02
C PHE A 32 14.06 32.71 2.48
N TYR A 33 14.21 33.62 3.44
CA TYR A 33 14.30 33.25 4.86
C TYR A 33 13.01 32.59 5.34
N LEU A 34 11.85 33.13 4.97
CA LEU A 34 10.57 32.54 5.30
C LEU A 34 10.47 31.10 4.76
N SER A 35 10.79 30.91 3.47
CA SER A 35 10.73 29.59 2.82
C SER A 35 11.70 28.60 3.45
N SER A 36 12.90 29.03 3.83
CA SER A 36 13.91 28.16 4.47
C SER A 36 13.41 27.52 5.78
N GLY A 37 12.64 28.25 6.59
CA GLY A 37 12.06 27.72 7.84
C GLY A 37 11.04 26.61 7.57
N PHE A 38 10.28 26.73 6.49
CA PHE A 38 9.34 25.70 6.07
C PHE A 38 10.05 24.46 5.52
N PHE A 39 11.13 24.60 4.74
CA PHE A 39 11.94 23.45 4.30
C PHE A 39 12.46 22.64 5.49
N VAL A 40 13.04 23.31 6.51
CA VAL A 40 13.52 22.65 7.74
C VAL A 40 12.39 21.88 8.43
N THR A 41 11.24 22.52 8.58
CA THR A 41 10.06 21.94 9.24
C THR A 41 9.53 20.74 8.43
N PHE A 42 9.47 20.85 7.11
CA PHE A 42 9.03 19.78 6.22
C PHE A 42 9.94 18.56 6.30
N PHE A 43 11.26 18.72 6.18
CA PHE A 43 12.20 17.62 6.33
C PHE A 43 12.09 16.98 7.71
N THR A 44 12.06 17.79 8.78
CA THR A 44 11.93 17.28 10.15
C THR A 44 10.64 16.49 10.34
N ALA A 45 9.50 17.03 9.89
CA ALA A 45 8.20 16.37 10.02
C ALA A 45 8.11 15.09 9.19
N THR A 46 8.63 15.10 7.96
CA THR A 46 8.61 13.93 7.05
C THR A 46 9.41 12.79 7.64
N PHE A 47 10.63 13.07 8.11
CA PHE A 47 11.49 12.06 8.71
C PHE A 47 10.96 11.57 10.07
N THR A 48 10.33 12.44 10.86
CA THR A 48 9.66 12.03 12.10
C THR A 48 8.45 11.13 11.84
N GLN A 49 7.67 11.40 10.79
CA GLN A 49 6.55 10.53 10.38
C GLN A 49 7.02 9.20 9.77
N LEU A 50 8.20 9.19 9.14
CA LEU A 50 8.80 8.00 8.56
C LEU A 50 9.45 7.10 9.63
N ALA A 51 9.99 7.70 10.69
CA ALA A 51 10.76 7.02 11.73
C ALA A 51 10.11 5.75 12.33
N PRO A 52 8.81 5.71 12.66
CA PRO A 52 8.18 4.52 13.25
C PRO A 52 8.17 3.28 12.32
N ARG A 53 8.32 3.49 11.01
CA ARG A 53 8.35 2.41 10.01
C ARG A 53 9.75 1.86 9.74
N MET A 54 10.77 2.41 10.40
CA MET A 54 12.16 2.07 10.16
C MET A 54 12.75 1.28 11.33
N HIS A 55 13.79 0.48 11.07
CA HIS A 55 14.47 -0.34 12.07
C HIS A 55 15.10 0.45 13.24
N LEU A 56 15.40 1.74 13.06
CA LEU A 56 16.04 2.61 14.06
C LEU A 56 15.30 3.96 14.21
N PRO A 57 14.10 4.00 14.82
CA PRO A 57 13.23 5.17 14.80
C PRO A 57 13.88 6.45 15.37
N ALA A 58 14.66 6.35 16.44
CA ALA A 58 15.34 7.49 17.05
C ALA A 58 16.35 8.17 16.12
N PHE A 59 17.05 7.39 15.29
CA PHE A 59 17.99 7.91 14.31
C PHE A 59 17.26 8.59 13.14
N TRP A 60 16.21 7.95 12.63
CA TRP A 60 15.43 8.48 11.51
C TRP A 60 14.66 9.75 11.88
N ALA A 61 14.19 9.89 13.12
CA ALA A 61 13.53 11.12 13.58
C ALA A 61 14.49 12.34 13.53
N GLY A 62 15.78 12.14 13.83
CA GLY A 62 16.80 13.20 13.75
C GLY A 62 17.33 13.46 12.34
N MET A 63 17.17 12.50 11.42
CA MET A 63 17.78 12.53 10.09
C MET A 63 17.29 13.68 9.20
N GLY A 64 16.07 14.20 9.42
CA GLY A 64 15.53 15.32 8.65
C GLY A 64 16.40 16.58 8.72
N ARG A 65 17.06 16.85 9.86
CA ARG A 65 17.99 17.98 10.00
C ARG A 65 19.27 17.80 9.20
N ALA A 66 19.82 16.58 9.20
CA ALA A 66 21.00 16.25 8.42
C ALA A 66 20.70 16.36 6.92
N ALA A 67 19.58 15.79 6.47
CA ALA A 67 19.13 15.88 5.08
C ALA A 67 18.93 17.35 4.63
N ASN A 68 18.32 18.18 5.46
CA ASN A 68 18.15 19.60 5.16
C ASN A 68 19.49 20.33 5.01
N ASN A 69 20.43 20.10 5.92
CA ASN A 69 21.74 20.77 5.88
C ASN A 69 22.61 20.31 4.70
N VAL A 70 22.57 19.02 4.36
CA VAL A 70 23.23 18.49 3.16
C VAL A 70 22.65 19.14 1.91
N CYS A 71 21.32 19.21 1.81
CA CYS A 71 20.64 19.88 0.69
C CYS A 71 21.02 21.37 0.60
N ALA A 72 21.06 22.08 1.73
CA ALA A 72 21.47 23.48 1.77
C ALA A 72 22.92 23.64 1.28
N PHE A 73 23.84 22.81 1.78
CA PHE A 73 25.25 22.85 1.40
C PHE A 73 25.46 22.59 -0.10
N THR A 74 24.83 21.55 -0.65
CA THR A 74 24.94 21.23 -2.09
C THR A 74 24.35 22.34 -2.94
N THR A 75 23.19 22.88 -2.54
CA THR A 75 22.51 23.94 -3.28
C THR A 75 23.31 25.25 -3.23
N SER A 76 23.92 25.60 -2.10
CA SER A 76 24.79 26.78 -1.98
C SER A 76 26.02 26.67 -2.88
N GLY A 77 26.65 25.50 -2.96
CA GLY A 77 27.81 25.29 -3.85
C GLY A 77 27.45 25.45 -5.33
N VAL A 78 26.35 24.84 -5.77
CA VAL A 78 25.85 24.95 -7.15
C VAL A 78 25.40 26.39 -7.46
N SER A 79 24.70 27.04 -6.52
CA SER A 79 24.25 28.42 -6.67
C SER A 79 25.42 29.39 -6.80
N LEU A 80 26.48 29.23 -6.00
CA LEU A 80 27.68 30.07 -6.09
C LEU A 80 28.34 29.94 -7.47
N ALA A 81 28.52 28.71 -7.96
CA ALA A 81 29.09 28.48 -9.29
C ALA A 81 28.24 29.14 -10.40
N LEU A 82 26.91 29.05 -10.31
CA LEU A 82 25.99 29.68 -11.25
C LEU A 82 26.02 31.22 -11.19
N VAL A 83 26.03 31.81 -10.00
CA VAL A 83 26.11 33.27 -9.84
C VAL A 83 27.44 33.82 -10.35
N THR A 84 28.55 33.13 -10.08
CA THR A 84 29.87 33.54 -10.59
C THR A 84 30.00 33.46 -12.10
N SER A 85 29.13 32.72 -12.78
CA SER A 85 29.10 32.66 -14.25
C SER A 85 28.63 33.96 -14.90
N GLY A 86 27.96 34.84 -14.15
CA GLY A 86 27.38 36.10 -14.65
C GLY A 86 26.26 35.92 -15.69
N ASN A 87 25.84 34.69 -15.97
CA ASN A 87 24.86 34.38 -17.00
C ASN A 87 23.46 34.23 -16.39
N VAL A 88 22.72 35.33 -16.39
CA VAL A 88 21.35 35.41 -15.85
C VAL A 88 20.43 34.37 -16.50
N ALA A 89 20.59 34.09 -17.80
CA ALA A 89 19.77 33.09 -18.48
C ALA A 89 20.02 31.67 -17.93
N LEU A 90 21.25 31.31 -17.58
CA LEU A 90 21.56 30.03 -16.95
C LEU A 90 20.96 29.92 -15.54
N ILE A 91 20.98 31.01 -14.77
CA ILE A 91 20.35 31.07 -13.44
C ILE A 91 18.84 30.84 -13.57
N MET A 92 18.18 31.53 -14.51
CA MET A 92 16.74 31.39 -14.75
C MET A 92 16.35 29.98 -15.22
N ILE A 93 17.11 29.40 -16.17
CA ILE A 93 16.87 28.03 -16.66
C ILE A 93 17.07 27.02 -15.53
N GLY A 94 18.15 27.16 -14.74
CA GLY A 94 18.42 26.30 -13.60
C GLY A 94 17.32 26.34 -12.55
N ALA A 95 16.85 27.54 -12.19
CA ALA A 95 15.74 27.72 -11.26
C ALA A 95 14.44 27.07 -11.76
N LEU A 96 14.13 27.21 -13.05
CA LEU A 96 12.94 26.61 -13.65
C LEU A 96 13.01 25.08 -13.70
N VAL A 97 14.16 24.51 -14.08
CA VAL A 97 14.37 23.06 -14.10
C VAL A 97 14.23 22.48 -12.69
N LEU A 98 14.82 23.13 -11.69
CA LEU A 98 14.70 22.71 -10.29
C LEU A 98 13.25 22.80 -9.79
N LEU A 99 12.52 23.84 -10.19
CA LEU A 99 11.09 23.96 -9.88
C LEU A 99 10.28 22.80 -10.48
N VAL A 100 10.48 22.49 -11.76
CA VAL A 100 9.78 21.38 -12.43
C VAL A 100 10.13 20.04 -11.77
N ALA A 101 11.41 19.81 -11.46
CA ALA A 101 11.86 18.62 -10.76
C ALA A 101 11.23 18.49 -9.37
N ALA A 102 11.15 19.60 -8.61
CA ALA A 102 10.49 19.63 -7.31
C ALA A 102 8.99 19.32 -7.44
N CYS A 103 8.28 19.93 -8.40
CA CYS A 103 6.87 19.63 -8.68
C CYS A 103 6.67 18.15 -9.00
N ALA A 104 7.49 17.58 -9.89
CA ALA A 104 7.43 16.17 -10.26
C ALA A 104 7.70 15.24 -9.06
N ALA A 105 8.69 15.55 -8.23
CA ALA A 105 9.00 14.80 -7.03
C ALA A 105 7.86 14.84 -6.00
N PHE A 106 7.20 15.99 -5.82
CA PHE A 106 6.05 16.13 -4.94
C PHE A 106 4.84 15.31 -5.41
N VAL A 107 4.60 15.27 -6.72
CA VAL A 107 3.56 14.43 -7.33
C VAL A 107 3.89 12.95 -7.16
N ALA A 108 5.13 12.53 -7.50
CA ALA A 108 5.59 11.16 -7.39
C ALA A 108 5.59 10.64 -5.94
N ALA A 109 5.95 11.48 -4.97
CA ALA A 109 5.92 11.15 -3.55
C ALA A 109 4.50 11.00 -2.98
N GLY A 110 3.44 11.23 -3.78
CA GLY A 110 2.06 11.10 -3.33
C GLY A 110 1.69 12.13 -2.25
N LEU A 111 2.46 13.21 -2.11
CA LEU A 111 2.16 14.34 -1.21
C LEU A 111 0.93 15.13 -1.65
N PHE A 112 0.44 14.85 -2.86
CA PHE A 112 -0.83 15.24 -3.46
C PHE A 112 -1.98 14.27 -3.20
N ARG A 113 -1.80 13.22 -2.38
CA ARG A 113 -2.94 12.43 -1.90
C ARG A 113 -3.88 13.39 -1.16
N LEU A 114 -4.90 13.84 -1.90
CA LEU A 114 -6.14 14.37 -1.36
C LEU A 114 -6.52 13.45 -0.19
N PRO A 115 -7.03 13.98 0.93
CA PRO A 115 -7.55 13.13 1.98
C PRO A 115 -8.52 12.17 1.28
N GLN A 116 -8.17 10.88 1.24
CA GLN A 116 -9.11 9.86 0.79
C GLN A 116 -10.37 10.14 1.59
N THR A 117 -11.42 10.58 0.91
CA THR A 117 -12.74 10.81 1.49
C THR A 117 -13.04 9.58 2.33
N GLU A 118 -13.60 9.72 3.52
CA GLU A 118 -13.81 8.57 4.42
C GLU A 118 -14.46 7.37 3.70
N GLN A 119 -15.31 7.67 2.73
CA GLN A 119 -15.92 6.76 1.77
C GLN A 119 -14.93 5.86 0.99
N GLU A 120 -13.77 6.37 0.57
CA GLU A 120 -12.75 5.59 -0.15
C GLU A 120 -11.95 4.69 0.80
N ARG A 121 -11.80 5.08 2.08
CA ARG A 121 -11.25 4.22 3.13
C ARG A 121 -12.24 3.13 3.54
N GLU A 122 -13.52 3.46 3.64
CA GLU A 122 -14.59 2.48 3.86
C GLU A 122 -14.66 1.49 2.71
N HIS A 123 -14.58 1.94 1.45
CA HIS A 123 -14.52 1.02 0.31
C HIS A 123 -13.26 0.15 0.29
N GLN A 124 -12.11 0.68 0.71
CA GLN A 124 -10.88 -0.12 0.84
C GLN A 124 -10.96 -1.10 2.00
N GLN A 125 -11.50 -0.71 3.15
CA GLN A 125 -11.72 -1.59 4.30
C GLN A 125 -12.73 -2.68 3.97
N LEU A 126 -13.83 -2.36 3.29
CA LEU A 126 -14.81 -3.34 2.82
C LEU A 126 -14.21 -4.28 1.76
N ALA A 127 -13.33 -3.77 0.88
CA ALA A 127 -12.63 -4.60 -0.09
C ALA A 127 -11.59 -5.51 0.59
N GLU A 128 -10.88 -5.01 1.60
CA GLU A 128 -9.89 -5.76 2.38
C GLU A 128 -10.56 -6.78 3.30
N GLU A 129 -11.71 -6.45 3.88
CA GLU A 129 -12.55 -7.35 4.66
C GLU A 129 -13.19 -8.42 3.76
N ALA A 130 -13.63 -8.07 2.55
CA ALA A 130 -14.10 -9.03 1.55
C ALA A 130 -12.98 -9.96 1.06
N LEU A 131 -11.73 -9.49 1.03
CA LEU A 131 -10.54 -10.30 0.75
C LEU A 131 -10.09 -11.13 1.97
N ALA A 132 -10.43 -10.69 3.19
CA ALA A 132 -10.12 -11.37 4.44
C ALA A 132 -11.18 -12.41 4.85
N VAL A 133 -12.36 -12.42 4.21
CA VAL A 133 -13.27 -13.57 4.31
C VAL A 133 -12.53 -14.77 3.71
N PRO A 134 -12.21 -15.80 4.51
CA PRO A 134 -11.52 -16.98 3.99
C PRO A 134 -12.34 -17.54 2.84
N SER A 135 -11.69 -17.70 1.69
CA SER A 135 -12.30 -18.20 0.48
C SER A 135 -13.00 -19.55 0.76
N ILE A 136 -14.05 -19.88 0.01
CA ILE A 136 -14.76 -21.17 0.17
C ILE A 136 -13.76 -22.33 0.12
N GLU A 137 -12.70 -22.22 -0.67
CA GLU A 137 -11.64 -23.22 -0.76
C GLU A 137 -10.78 -23.32 0.50
N GLU A 138 -10.44 -22.21 1.15
CA GLU A 138 -9.76 -22.22 2.45
C GLU A 138 -10.64 -22.81 3.55
N GLN A 139 -11.93 -22.51 3.54
CA GLN A 139 -12.90 -23.09 4.48
C GLN A 139 -13.03 -24.61 4.27
N ARG A 140 -13.03 -25.08 3.01
CA ARG A 140 -13.00 -26.51 2.69
C ARG A 140 -11.73 -27.18 3.17
N GLN A 141 -10.59 -26.56 2.92
CA GLN A 141 -9.31 -27.12 3.34
C GLN A 141 -9.17 -27.17 4.87
N ALA A 142 -9.69 -26.16 5.57
CA ALA A 142 -9.80 -26.15 7.03
C ALA A 142 -10.70 -27.30 7.52
N PHE A 143 -11.87 -27.49 6.93
CA PHE A 143 -12.79 -28.59 7.25
C PHE A 143 -12.13 -29.98 7.05
N ILE A 144 -11.44 -30.17 5.93
CA ILE A 144 -10.72 -31.43 5.63
C ILE A 144 -9.64 -31.70 6.67
N THR A 145 -8.92 -30.66 7.09
CA THR A 145 -7.82 -30.76 8.06
C THR A 145 -8.34 -31.02 9.47
N ASP A 146 -9.36 -30.27 9.91
CA ASP A 146 -9.95 -30.38 11.25
C ASP A 146 -10.56 -31.76 11.50
N HIS A 147 -11.22 -32.32 10.48
CA HIS A 147 -11.82 -33.65 10.55
C HIS A 147 -10.87 -34.79 10.13
N GLY A 148 -9.61 -34.51 9.78
CA GLY A 148 -8.61 -35.52 9.43
C GLY A 148 -9.05 -36.45 8.29
N LEU A 149 -9.65 -35.89 7.23
CA LEU A 149 -10.13 -36.65 6.09
C LEU A 149 -8.98 -37.11 5.20
N THR A 150 -8.99 -38.38 4.80
CA THR A 150 -8.03 -38.94 3.84
C THR A 150 -8.38 -38.49 2.42
N PRO A 151 -7.43 -38.49 1.46
CA PRO A 151 -7.72 -38.07 0.08
C PRO A 151 -8.91 -38.81 -0.55
N ARG A 152 -9.09 -40.11 -0.25
CA ARG A 152 -10.22 -40.90 -0.74
C ARG A 152 -11.55 -40.56 -0.07
N GLU A 153 -11.52 -40.12 1.18
CA GLU A 153 -12.72 -39.60 1.85
C GLU A 153 -13.09 -38.22 1.32
N VAL A 154 -12.11 -37.38 0.95
CA VAL A 154 -12.34 -36.09 0.29
C VAL A 154 -13.01 -36.27 -1.07
N ASP A 155 -12.53 -37.21 -1.90
CA ASP A 155 -13.14 -37.54 -3.19
C ASP A 155 -14.64 -37.91 -3.03
N VAL A 156 -14.93 -38.76 -2.05
CA VAL A 156 -16.30 -39.20 -1.74
C VAL A 156 -17.14 -38.07 -1.15
N LEU A 157 -16.58 -37.25 -0.26
CA LEU A 157 -17.24 -36.09 0.34
C LEU A 157 -17.69 -35.11 -0.75
N ILE A 158 -16.77 -34.70 -1.62
CA ILE A 158 -17.05 -33.76 -2.72
C ILE A 158 -18.16 -34.32 -3.62
N ALA A 159 -18.02 -35.57 -4.07
CA ALA A 159 -18.99 -36.23 -4.95
C ALA A 159 -20.38 -36.40 -4.32
N VAL A 160 -20.47 -36.54 -3.00
CA VAL A 160 -21.73 -36.70 -2.25
C VAL A 160 -22.37 -35.34 -1.95
N THR A 161 -21.58 -34.27 -1.78
CA THR A 161 -22.10 -32.92 -1.48
C THR A 161 -22.44 -32.08 -2.71
N GLN A 162 -21.97 -32.47 -3.90
CA GLN A 162 -22.21 -31.74 -5.16
C GLN A 162 -23.69 -31.77 -5.60
N ASP A 163 -24.33 -32.93 -5.50
CA ASP A 163 -25.70 -33.16 -5.99
C ASP A 163 -26.36 -34.32 -5.22
N GLU A 164 -27.67 -34.59 -5.43
CA GLU A 164 -28.40 -35.66 -4.74
C GLU A 164 -28.43 -37.00 -5.50
N ARG A 165 -27.44 -37.26 -6.36
CA ARG A 165 -27.42 -38.48 -7.18
C ARG A 165 -27.22 -39.78 -6.37
N PRO A 166 -27.66 -40.95 -6.88
CA PRO A 166 -27.52 -42.22 -6.19
C PRO A 166 -26.06 -42.62 -5.93
N LEU A 167 -25.77 -43.22 -4.77
CA LEU A 167 -24.42 -43.70 -4.40
C LEU A 167 -23.82 -44.69 -5.41
N LYS A 168 -24.66 -45.40 -6.17
CA LYS A 168 -24.21 -46.31 -7.23
C LYS A 168 -23.52 -45.56 -8.38
N GLN A 169 -24.05 -44.41 -8.78
CA GLN A 169 -23.44 -43.58 -9.83
C GLN A 169 -22.12 -42.97 -9.34
N ILE A 170 -22.07 -42.51 -8.08
CA ILE A 170 -20.82 -42.03 -7.45
C ILE A 170 -19.76 -43.14 -7.42
N ALA A 171 -20.15 -44.39 -7.14
CA ALA A 171 -19.25 -45.53 -7.15
C ALA A 171 -18.65 -45.79 -8.55
N GLU A 172 -19.50 -45.73 -9.59
CA GLU A 172 -19.08 -45.89 -10.98
C GLU A 172 -18.11 -44.79 -11.43
N GLU A 173 -18.36 -43.53 -11.06
CA GLU A 173 -17.48 -42.40 -11.39
C GLU A 173 -16.14 -42.44 -10.66
N LEU A 174 -16.15 -42.78 -9.37
CA LEU A 174 -14.93 -42.89 -8.57
C LEU A 174 -14.15 -44.18 -8.86
N GLY A 175 -14.69 -45.08 -9.70
CA GLY A 175 -14.06 -46.34 -10.06
C GLY A 175 -13.93 -47.32 -8.88
N ILE A 176 -14.79 -47.21 -7.87
CA ILE A 176 -14.77 -48.04 -6.66
C ILE A 176 -16.09 -48.77 -6.46
N SER A 177 -16.09 -49.84 -5.65
CA SER A 177 -17.33 -50.56 -5.37
C SER A 177 -18.28 -49.72 -4.51
N MET A 178 -19.59 -49.92 -4.69
CA MET A 178 -20.61 -49.27 -3.85
C MET A 178 -20.38 -49.51 -2.35
N ARG A 179 -19.88 -50.70 -1.97
CA ARG A 179 -19.52 -51.03 -0.60
C ARG A 179 -18.37 -50.17 -0.07
N MET A 180 -17.41 -49.81 -0.92
CA MET A 180 -16.31 -48.91 -0.57
C MET A 180 -16.78 -47.47 -0.41
N VAL A 181 -17.68 -46.98 -1.29
CA VAL A 181 -18.33 -45.67 -1.11
C VAL A 181 -19.06 -45.61 0.23
N GLN A 182 -19.87 -46.62 0.55
CA GLN A 182 -20.59 -46.70 1.83
C GLN A 182 -19.63 -46.75 3.04
N ARG A 183 -18.51 -47.46 2.92
CA ARG A 183 -17.48 -47.52 3.97
C ARG A 183 -16.83 -46.15 4.19
N HIS A 184 -16.40 -45.48 3.11
CA HIS A 184 -15.82 -44.14 3.20
C HIS A 184 -16.84 -43.12 3.74
N LEU A 185 -18.09 -43.18 3.29
CA LEU A 185 -19.16 -42.30 3.78
C LEU A 185 -19.46 -42.51 5.27
N SER A 186 -19.44 -43.75 5.76
CA SER A 186 -19.60 -44.05 7.19
C SER A 186 -18.44 -43.50 8.02
N SER A 187 -17.21 -43.59 7.50
CA SER A 187 -16.02 -42.99 8.13
C SER A 187 -16.11 -41.47 8.17
N ILE A 188 -16.57 -40.84 7.09
CA ILE A 188 -16.79 -39.39 7.02
C ILE A 188 -17.81 -38.96 8.06
N TYR A 189 -18.98 -39.61 8.13
CA TYR A 189 -20.01 -39.34 9.13
C TYR A 189 -19.47 -39.41 10.56
N GLN A 190 -18.65 -40.42 10.86
CA GLN A 190 -18.04 -40.55 12.18
C GLN A 190 -17.02 -39.43 12.48
N LYS A 191 -16.26 -38.97 11.48
CA LYS A 191 -15.25 -37.91 11.62
C LYS A 191 -15.84 -36.50 11.69
N THR A 192 -16.97 -36.28 11.01
CA THR A 192 -17.63 -34.96 10.94
C THR A 192 -18.80 -34.82 11.94
N ASP A 193 -19.05 -35.85 12.76
CA ASP A 193 -20.19 -35.93 13.68
C ASP A 193 -21.55 -35.67 12.99
N THR A 194 -21.68 -36.20 11.77
CA THR A 194 -22.92 -36.12 10.98
C THR A 194 -23.52 -37.51 10.78
N GLN A 195 -24.82 -37.59 10.53
CA GLN A 195 -25.52 -38.88 10.36
C GLN A 195 -26.24 -39.00 9.02
N THR A 196 -26.33 -37.91 8.27
CA THR A 196 -27.07 -37.84 7.02
C THR A 196 -26.30 -37.05 5.98
N ARG A 197 -26.55 -37.36 4.71
CA ARG A 197 -26.00 -36.62 3.57
C ARG A 197 -26.36 -35.15 3.64
N ALA A 198 -27.61 -34.83 3.98
CA ALA A 198 -28.07 -33.45 4.15
C ALA A 198 -27.33 -32.72 5.28
N GLY A 199 -27.05 -33.41 6.40
CA GLY A 199 -26.23 -32.86 7.49
C GLY A 199 -24.80 -32.58 7.03
N LEU A 200 -24.23 -33.48 6.22
CA LEU A 200 -22.89 -33.33 5.65
C LEU A 200 -22.81 -32.18 4.64
N THR A 201 -23.80 -32.02 3.75
CA THR A 201 -23.90 -30.89 2.83
C THR A 201 -24.06 -29.56 3.56
N LYS A 202 -24.76 -29.55 4.71
CA LYS A 202 -24.88 -28.34 5.53
C LYS A 202 -23.59 -27.99 6.27
N ALA A 203 -22.83 -28.99 6.69
CA ALA A 203 -21.58 -28.81 7.42
C ALA A 203 -20.39 -28.46 6.50
N PHE A 204 -20.39 -28.99 5.28
CA PHE A 204 -19.33 -28.76 4.30
C PHE A 204 -19.59 -27.47 3.50
N PRO A 205 -18.63 -26.54 3.39
CA PRO A 205 -18.79 -25.34 2.57
C PRO A 205 -18.96 -25.71 1.08
N SER A 206 -20.19 -25.67 0.58
CA SER A 206 -20.53 -25.80 -0.84
C SER A 206 -20.95 -24.45 -1.42
N ALA A 207 -20.48 -24.14 -2.62
CA ALA A 207 -20.89 -22.96 -3.39
C ALA A 207 -22.34 -23.08 -3.88
#